data_AF-A0A6I3MPV6-F1
#
_entry.id   AF-A0A6I3MPV6-F1
#
_cell.length_a   1.000
_cell.length_b   1.000
_cell.length_c   1.000
_cell.angle_alpha   90.00
_cell.angle_beta   90.00
_cell.angle_gamma   90.00
#
_symmetry.space_group_name_H-M   'P 1'
#
loop_
_entity.id
_entity.type
_entity.pdbx_description
1 polymer ?
#
loop_
_entity_poly.entity_id
_entity_poly.type
_entity_poly.pdbx_seq_one_letter_code
_entity_poly.pdbx_strand_id
1 'polypeptide(L)'
;MRIEPEIKINQDSMKETHITDIEKVEPNFIGFNIFVLFVFIIWWYNVISSIVFHHYSLSGEKQIFEIFLYATGSFGLPLLYTFYILAHIQYAKIKKQSLYFKLIGLTWLPTIIALIAFIYIQSTIDNRVYFE
;
A
#
# COMPACT_ATOMS: atom_id res chain seq x y z
N MET A 1 40.33 33.83 49.82
CA MET A 1 40.25 33.47 48.39
C MET A 1 39.44 32.19 48.29
N ARG A 2 38.16 32.29 47.89
CA ARG A 2 37.25 31.14 47.78
C ARG A 2 37.39 30.59 46.36
N ILE A 3 37.89 29.37 46.24
CA ILE A 3 37.96 28.65 44.96
C ILE A 3 36.62 27.93 44.83
N GLU A 4 35.75 28.41 43.94
CA GLU A 4 34.59 27.65 43.51
C GLU A 4 35.04 26.67 42.41
N PRO A 5 34.72 25.37 42.50
CA PRO A 5 34.96 24.47 41.39
C PRO A 5 33.93 24.75 40.28
N GLU A 6 34.43 24.98 39.06
CA GLU A 6 33.62 25.03 37.84
C GLU A 6 32.82 23.73 37.71
N ILE A 7 31.53 23.79 38.05
CA ILE A 7 30.56 22.79 37.62
C ILE A 7 30.30 23.06 36.13
N LYS A 8 31.21 22.63 35.27
CA LYS A 8 30.91 22.37 33.86
C LYS A 8 30.12 21.06 33.81
N ILE A 9 28.84 21.14 34.15
CA ILE A 9 27.88 20.11 33.75
C ILE A 9 27.96 20.04 32.23
N ASN A 10 28.42 18.87 31.78
CA ASN A 10 28.57 18.45 30.41
C ASN A 10 27.23 18.55 29.66
N GLN A 11 26.90 19.75 29.19
CA GLN A 11 25.70 20.04 28.39
C GLN A 11 25.72 19.34 27.03
N ASP A 12 26.89 18.89 26.56
CA ASP A 12 26.99 18.10 25.33
C ASP A 12 26.52 16.65 25.54
N SER A 13 26.65 16.09 26.75
CA SER A 13 26.12 14.74 27.05
C SER A 13 24.59 14.65 27.10
N MET A 14 23.89 15.79 27.29
CA MET A 14 22.42 15.85 27.26
C MET A 14 21.85 16.20 25.88
N LYS A 15 22.69 16.60 24.90
CA LYS A 15 22.24 16.79 23.51
C LYS A 15 22.24 15.50 22.70
N GLU A 16 23.11 14.56 23.04
CA GLU A 16 23.20 13.29 22.29
C GLU A 16 22.08 12.29 22.64
N THR A 17 21.39 12.48 23.75
CA THR A 17 20.36 11.53 24.24
C THR A 17 18.94 11.82 23.76
N HIS A 18 18.73 12.87 22.96
CA HIS A 18 17.39 13.19 22.41
C HIS A 18 17.22 12.92 20.92
N ILE A 19 18.25 12.43 20.22
CA ILE A 19 18.18 12.12 18.78
C ILE A 19 18.03 10.59 18.55
N THR A 20 18.19 9.77 19.58
CA THR A 20 18.20 8.30 19.46
C THR A 20 16.84 7.61 19.46
N ASP A 21 15.74 8.32 19.74
CA ASP A 21 14.37 7.77 19.66
C ASP A 21 13.64 8.14 18.37
N ILE A 22 14.38 8.45 17.30
CA ILE A 22 13.82 8.34 15.96
C ILE A 22 13.85 6.85 15.65
N GLU A 23 12.77 6.14 15.98
CA GLU A 23 12.49 4.76 15.56
C GLU A 23 12.72 4.67 14.05
N LYS A 24 13.94 4.31 13.62
CA LYS A 24 14.34 4.34 12.21
C LYS A 24 13.54 3.27 11.49
N VAL A 25 12.99 3.63 10.32
CA VAL A 25 12.38 2.59 9.48
C VAL A 25 13.51 1.68 9.04
N GLU A 26 13.38 0.38 9.26
CA GLU A 26 14.41 -0.57 8.86
C GLU A 26 14.62 -0.50 7.33
N PRO A 27 15.87 -0.47 6.85
CA PRO A 27 16.15 -0.50 5.42
C PRO A 27 15.52 -1.70 4.71
N ASN A 28 15.44 -2.84 5.40
CA ASN A 28 14.78 -4.05 4.90
C ASN A 28 13.28 -3.82 4.66
N PHE A 29 12.61 -3.09 5.55
CA PHE A 29 11.21 -2.70 5.34
C PHE A 29 11.07 -1.82 4.10
N ILE A 30 11.91 -0.81 3.94
CA ILE A 30 11.86 0.07 2.76
C ILE A 30 12.05 -0.73 1.47
N GLY A 31 13.09 -1.56 1.40
CA GLY A 31 13.40 -2.38 0.22
C GLY A 31 12.27 -3.34 -0.14
N PHE A 32 11.69 -4.02 0.86
CA PHE A 32 10.55 -4.91 0.64
C PHE A 32 9.34 -4.16 0.07
N ASN A 33 8.99 -2.99 0.63
CA ASN A 33 7.85 -2.21 0.15
C ASN A 33 8.06 -1.69 -1.28
N ILE A 34 9.28 -1.30 -1.65
CA ILE A 34 9.61 -0.93 -3.03
C ILE A 34 9.38 -2.12 -3.98
N PHE A 35 9.87 -3.30 -3.61
CA PHE A 35 9.69 -4.51 -4.40
C PHE A 35 8.20 -4.87 -4.55
N VAL A 36 7.43 -4.83 -3.47
CA VAL A 36 5.99 -5.09 -3.52
C VAL A 36 5.27 -4.07 -4.41
N LEU A 37 5.57 -2.78 -4.25
CA LEU A 37 4.96 -1.75 -5.09
C LEU A 37 5.29 -1.96 -6.58
N PHE A 38 6.50 -2.41 -6.91
CA PHE A 38 6.87 -2.76 -8.28
C PHE A 38 6.01 -3.91 -8.84
N VAL A 39 5.81 -4.97 -8.06
CA VAL A 39 4.91 -6.08 -8.44
C VAL A 39 3.47 -5.59 -8.62
N PHE A 40 3.00 -4.69 -7.74
CA PHE A 40 1.66 -4.08 -7.86
C PHE A 40 1.50 -3.28 -9.15
N ILE A 41 2.51 -2.51 -9.56
CA ILE A 41 2.46 -1.75 -10.82
C ILE A 41 2.31 -2.70 -12.01
N ILE A 42 3.09 -3.79 -12.05
CA ILE A 42 2.99 -4.80 -13.12
C ILE A 42 1.62 -5.48 -13.10
N TRP A 43 1.13 -5.85 -11.92
CA TRP A 43 -0.20 -6.45 -11.77
C TRP A 43 -1.28 -5.53 -12.34
N TRP A 44 -1.32 -4.28 -11.91
CA TRP A 44 -2.32 -3.31 -12.34
C TRP A 44 -2.21 -2.93 -13.81
N TYR A 45 -1.00 -2.91 -14.37
CA TYR A 45 -0.81 -2.77 -15.81
C TYR A 45 -1.55 -3.88 -16.58
N ASN A 46 -1.41 -5.14 -16.17
CA ASN A 46 -2.09 -6.27 -16.82
C ASN A 46 -3.61 -6.20 -16.62
N VAL A 47 -4.07 -5.92 -15.40
CA VAL A 47 -5.51 -5.77 -15.10
C VAL A 47 -6.15 -4.69 -15.98
N ILE A 48 -5.54 -3.51 -16.06
CA ILE A 48 -6.05 -2.40 -16.88
C ILE A 48 -5.99 -2.77 -18.37
N SER A 49 -4.87 -3.36 -18.82
CA SER A 49 -4.70 -3.83 -20.20
C SER A 49 -5.84 -4.78 -20.62
N SER A 50 -6.17 -5.75 -19.77
CA SER A 50 -7.20 -6.74 -20.08
C SER A 50 -8.62 -6.21 -19.92
N ILE A 51 -8.92 -5.45 -18.86
CA ILE A 51 -10.29 -4.98 -18.59
C ILE A 51 -10.67 -3.80 -19.50
N VAL A 52 -9.75 -2.87 -19.75
CA VAL A 52 -10.05 -1.64 -20.52
C VAL A 52 -9.81 -1.86 -22.01
N PHE A 53 -8.68 -2.48 -22.37
CA PHE A 53 -8.26 -2.61 -23.77
C PHE A 53 -8.56 -4.00 -24.37
N HIS A 54 -9.17 -4.90 -23.61
CA HIS A 54 -9.50 -6.27 -24.04
C HIS A 54 -8.26 -7.06 -24.50
N HIS A 55 -7.08 -6.72 -23.96
CA HIS A 55 -5.84 -7.42 -24.22
C HIS A 55 -5.68 -8.56 -23.23
N TYR A 56 -6.09 -9.75 -23.66
CA TYR A 56 -5.96 -10.97 -22.87
C TYR A 56 -4.72 -11.74 -23.28
N SER A 57 -3.98 -12.27 -22.30
CA SER A 57 -2.83 -13.14 -22.57
C SER A 57 -3.26 -14.55 -22.96
N LEU A 58 -4.45 -14.97 -22.54
CA LEU A 58 -5.06 -16.26 -22.87
C LEU A 58 -6.24 -16.10 -23.83
N SER A 59 -6.44 -17.08 -24.71
CA SER A 59 -7.51 -17.09 -25.71
C SER A 59 -8.61 -18.11 -25.38
N GLY A 60 -9.82 -17.85 -25.91
CA GLY A 60 -10.97 -18.73 -25.80
C GLY A 60 -11.45 -18.89 -24.35
N GLU A 61 -11.78 -20.11 -23.94
CA GLU A 61 -12.30 -20.39 -22.59
C GLU A 61 -11.32 -20.03 -21.47
N LYS A 62 -10.01 -20.01 -21.76
CA LYS A 62 -8.98 -19.65 -20.78
C LYS A 62 -8.96 -18.16 -20.44
N GLN A 63 -9.58 -17.33 -21.28
CA GLN A 63 -9.77 -15.90 -21.03
C GLN A 63 -10.64 -15.65 -19.79
N ILE A 64 -11.63 -16.52 -19.55
CA ILE A 64 -12.51 -16.43 -18.37
C ILE A 64 -11.70 -16.65 -17.08
N PHE A 65 -10.76 -17.60 -17.11
CA PHE A 65 -9.87 -17.84 -15.98
C PHE A 65 -8.96 -16.64 -15.71
N GLU A 66 -8.41 -16.01 -16.76
CA GLU A 66 -7.60 -14.79 -16.64
C GLU A 66 -8.41 -13.63 -16.03
N ILE A 67 -9.65 -13.42 -16.47
CA ILE A 67 -10.56 -12.42 -15.89
C ILE A 67 -10.80 -12.71 -14.40
N PHE A 68 -11.08 -13.96 -14.05
CA PHE A 68 -11.30 -14.37 -12.66
C PHE A 68 -10.04 -14.13 -11.79
N LEU A 69 -8.86 -14.46 -12.32
CA LEU A 69 -7.59 -14.25 -11.64
C LEU A 69 -7.31 -12.75 -11.41
N TYR A 70 -7.54 -11.91 -12.43
CA TYR A 70 -7.40 -10.47 -12.29
C TYR A 70 -8.40 -9.86 -11.32
N ALA A 71 -9.66 -10.31 -11.34
CA ALA A 71 -10.66 -9.86 -10.39
C ALA A 71 -10.25 -10.24 -8.95
N THR A 72 -9.99 -11.52 -8.68
CA THR A 72 -9.63 -12.00 -7.34
C THR A 72 -8.32 -11.41 -6.83
N GLY A 73 -7.27 -11.37 -7.65
CA GLY A 73 -5.98 -10.81 -7.25
C GLY A 73 -6.01 -9.30 -7.03
N SER A 74 -6.89 -8.56 -7.72
CA SER A 74 -7.07 -7.12 -7.49
C SER A 74 -7.67 -6.77 -6.13
N PHE A 75 -8.30 -7.73 -5.44
CA PHE A 75 -8.70 -7.60 -4.04
C PHE A 75 -7.73 -8.33 -3.09
N GLY A 76 -7.28 -9.52 -3.48
CA GLY A 76 -6.42 -10.37 -2.66
C GLY A 76 -5.05 -9.76 -2.39
N LEU A 77 -4.38 -9.19 -3.41
CA LEU A 77 -3.05 -8.60 -3.24
C LEU A 77 -3.06 -7.40 -2.29
N PRO A 78 -3.92 -6.36 -2.46
CA PRO A 78 -4.03 -5.27 -1.48
C PRO A 78 -4.37 -5.76 -0.08
N LEU A 79 -5.23 -6.77 0.06
CA LEU A 79 -5.63 -7.31 1.35
C LEU A 79 -4.46 -8.00 2.07
N LEU A 80 -3.70 -8.85 1.37
CA LEU A 80 -2.51 -9.50 1.91
C LEU A 80 -1.46 -8.45 2.33
N TYR A 81 -1.28 -7.41 1.52
CA TYR A 81 -0.37 -6.33 1.84
C TYR A 81 -0.82 -5.51 3.06
N THR A 82 -2.13 -5.26 3.20
CA THR A 82 -2.69 -4.68 4.42
C THR A 82 -2.33 -5.53 5.63
N PHE A 83 -2.56 -6.85 5.60
CA PHE A 83 -2.21 -7.71 6.74
C PHE A 83 -0.71 -7.69 7.06
N TYR A 84 0.16 -7.68 6.05
CA TYR A 84 1.60 -7.51 6.23
C TYR A 84 1.93 -6.21 6.98
N ILE A 85 1.37 -5.08 6.55
CA ILE A 85 1.60 -3.79 7.21
C ILE A 85 1.04 -3.80 8.63
N LEU A 86 -0.17 -4.30 8.86
CA LEU A 86 -0.78 -4.36 10.19
C LEU A 86 0.03 -5.24 11.15
N ALA A 87 0.57 -6.36 10.67
CA ALA A 87 1.44 -7.24 11.47
C ALA A 87 2.77 -6.56 11.84
N HIS A 88 3.24 -5.60 11.03
CA HIS A 88 4.48 -4.85 11.28
C HIS A 88 4.29 -3.65 12.22
N ILE A 89 3.05 -3.22 12.47
CA ILE A 89 2.72 -2.03 13.28
C ILE A 89 2.55 -2.43 14.75
N GLN A 90 3.46 -1.97 15.64
CA GLN A 90 3.18 -1.89 17.08
C GLN A 90 2.35 -0.64 17.38
N TYR A 91 1.02 -0.74 17.35
CA TYR A 91 0.07 0.39 17.46
C TYR A 91 0.36 1.38 18.61
N ALA A 92 0.94 0.91 19.71
CA ALA A 92 1.21 1.70 20.92
C ALA A 92 2.39 2.69 20.81
N LYS A 93 3.23 2.66 19.76
CA LYS A 93 4.50 3.41 19.71
C LYS A 93 4.62 4.53 18.67
N ILE A 94 3.64 4.72 17.80
CA ILE A 94 4.01 5.13 16.43
C ILE A 94 3.76 6.61 16.12
N LYS A 95 4.84 7.38 15.91
CA LYS A 95 4.85 8.69 15.21
C LYS A 95 4.68 8.57 13.68
N LYS A 96 4.87 7.37 13.11
CA LYS A 96 4.87 7.06 11.66
C LYS A 96 3.59 6.39 11.11
N GLN A 97 2.47 6.42 11.84
CA GLN A 97 1.23 5.72 11.45
C GLN A 97 0.75 6.20 10.07
N SER A 98 0.91 7.50 9.81
CA SER A 98 0.58 8.12 8.51
C SER A 98 1.29 7.46 7.33
N LEU A 99 2.55 7.03 7.46
CA LEU A 99 3.27 6.38 6.35
C LEU A 99 2.65 5.03 6.01
N TYR A 100 2.37 4.21 7.02
CA TYR A 100 1.79 2.88 6.83
C TYR A 100 0.37 2.95 6.24
N PHE A 101 -0.45 3.90 6.71
CA PHE A 101 -1.77 4.14 6.12
C PHE A 101 -1.69 4.64 4.68
N LYS A 102 -0.68 5.46 4.32
CA LYS A 102 -0.45 5.86 2.93
C LYS A 102 -0.07 4.68 2.04
N LEU A 103 0.75 3.75 2.54
CA LEU A 103 1.12 2.54 1.80
C LEU A 103 -0.09 1.63 1.56
N ILE A 104 -0.93 1.42 2.58
CA ILE A 104 -2.21 0.69 2.44
C ILE A 104 -3.11 1.42 1.44
N GLY A 105 -3.29 2.73 1.59
CA GLY A 105 -4.12 3.52 0.66
C GLY A 105 -3.63 3.42 -0.78
N LEU A 106 -2.32 3.49 -1.02
CA LEU A 106 -1.72 3.42 -2.35
C LEU A 106 -1.95 2.05 -3.02
N THR A 107 -1.90 0.96 -2.26
CA THR A 107 -2.15 -0.38 -2.79
C THR A 107 -3.62 -0.65 -3.07
N TRP A 108 -4.54 -0.04 -2.32
CA TRP A 108 -5.98 -0.15 -2.53
C TRP A 108 -6.54 0.81 -3.59
N LEU A 109 -5.85 1.93 -3.86
CA LEU A 109 -6.36 2.98 -4.74
C LEU A 109 -6.80 2.46 -6.12
N PRO A 110 -6.02 1.64 -6.84
CA PRO A 110 -6.45 1.16 -8.14
C PRO A 110 -7.64 0.20 -8.06
N THR A 111 -7.74 -0.62 -7.00
CA THR A 111 -8.90 -1.47 -6.73
C THR A 111 -10.17 -0.65 -6.57
N ILE A 112 -10.10 0.44 -5.82
CA ILE A 112 -11.23 1.33 -5.60
C ILE A 112 -11.65 1.99 -6.91
N ILE A 113 -10.69 2.47 -7.71
CA ILE A 113 -10.98 3.05 -9.03
C ILE A 113 -11.67 2.03 -9.94
N ALA A 114 -11.14 0.80 -10.01
CA ALA A 114 -11.71 -0.27 -10.81
C ALA A 114 -13.13 -0.64 -10.35
N LEU A 115 -13.37 -0.69 -9.03
CA LEU A 115 -14.68 -0.97 -8.46
C LEU A 115 -15.70 0.13 -8.81
N ILE A 116 -15.31 1.41 -8.69
CA ILE A 116 -16.18 2.54 -9.05
C ILE A 116 -16.53 2.49 -10.54
N ALA A 117 -15.54 2.26 -11.40
CA ALA A 117 -15.75 2.12 -12.83
C ALA A 117 -16.70 0.96 -13.16
N PHE A 118 -16.52 -0.19 -12.50
CA PHE A 118 -17.42 -1.34 -12.66
C PHE A 118 -18.85 -1.01 -12.26
N ILE A 119 -19.06 -0.41 -11.08
CA ILE A 119 -20.40 -0.02 -10.60
C ILE A 119 -21.05 0.98 -11.56
N TYR A 120 -20.29 1.96 -12.04
CA TYR A 120 -20.76 2.93 -13.02
C TYR A 120 -21.24 2.23 -14.30
N ILE A 121 -20.42 1.36 -14.89
CA ILE A 121 -20.78 0.60 -16.10
C ILE A 121 -22.07 -0.19 -15.88
N GLN A 122 -22.16 -0.96 -14.79
CA GLN A 122 -23.36 -1.76 -14.48
C GLN A 122 -24.61 -0.89 -14.28
N SER A 123 -24.45 0.34 -13.76
CA SER A 123 -25.56 1.29 -13.58
C SER A 123 -26.00 1.96 -14.90
N THR A 124 -25.11 2.01 -15.90
CA THR A 124 -25.38 2.62 -17.22
C THR A 124 -25.86 1.63 -18.28
N ILE A 125 -25.71 0.32 -18.06
CA ILE A 125 -26.32 -0.69 -18.91
C ILE A 125 -27.84 -0.54 -18.77
N ASP A 126 -28.51 -0.20 -19.87
CA ASP A 126 -29.95 0.02 -19.88
C ASP A 126 -30.69 -1.31 -19.66
N ASN A 127 -31.06 -1.57 -18.41
CA ASN A 127 -31.82 -2.77 -18.02
C ASN A 127 -33.25 -2.78 -18.60
N ARG A 128 -33.70 -1.73 -19.31
CA ARG A 128 -35.03 -1.72 -19.95
C ARG A 128 -35.15 -2.67 -21.14
N VAL A 129 -34.05 -3.00 -21.84
CA VAL A 129 -34.09 -3.88 -23.02
C VAL A 129 -34.36 -5.36 -22.67
N TYR A 130 -34.25 -5.74 -21.40
CA TYR A 130 -34.44 -7.13 -20.95
C TYR A 130 -35.84 -7.41 -20.35
N PHE A 131 -36.75 -6.42 -20.37
CA PHE A 131 -38.12 -6.56 -19.86
C PHE A 131 -39.22 -6.17 -20.88
N GLU A 132 -38.88 -6.01 -22.16
CA GLU A 132 -39.83 -6.03 -23.28
C GLU A 132 -39.82 -7.41 -23.96
#